data_AF-K1S8B9-F1
#
_entry.id   AF-K1S8B9-F1
#
_cell.length_a   1.000
_cell.length_b   1.000
_cell.length_c   1.000
_cell.angle_alpha   90.00
_cell.angle_beta   90.00
_cell.angle_gamma   90.00
#
_symmetry.space_group_name_H-M   'P 1'
#
loop_
_entity.id
_entity.type
_entity.pdbx_description
1 polymer ?
#
loop_
_entity_poly.entity_id
_entity_poly.type
_entity_poly.pdbx_seq_one_letter_code
_entity_poly.pdbx_strand_id
1 'polypeptide(L)'
;MATAYHNLSDYDFSSVPSAEKMKFGIVVSEWNYNITGALLKGAIDTLKKHGAKDENILVKTVPGSFELTFGANQLIEYSEVDAVIAIGCVVRGDTPHFDYVCMGATQGITQLNASGDVPVIYGLITTNTMEQAEDRAGGKLGNKGDECAITAIKMIDSNGELADPAECKQIADLGVDFLACGIGNIHGVYPADWAGLSFERLGEIKAETGDLPL
;
A
#
# COMPACT_ATOMS: atom_id res chain seq x y z
N MET A 1 13.52 -3.34 0.20
CA MET A 1 14.51 -2.32 0.61
C MET A 1 15.43 -2.91 1.67
N ALA A 2 16.74 -2.71 1.57
CA ALA A 2 17.72 -3.30 2.49
C ALA A 2 17.76 -2.53 3.82
N THR A 3 17.41 -3.20 4.91
CA THR A 3 17.31 -2.64 6.27
C THR A 3 18.66 -2.28 6.90
N ALA A 4 19.78 -2.61 6.26
CA ALA A 4 21.12 -2.32 6.79
C ALA A 4 21.43 -0.81 6.83
N TYR A 5 20.69 0.00 6.07
CA TYR A 5 20.94 1.44 5.91
C TYR A 5 19.78 2.32 6.37
N HIS A 6 18.63 1.73 6.72
CA HIS A 6 17.42 2.45 7.10
C HIS A 6 16.63 1.69 8.17
N ASN A 7 16.27 2.39 9.25
CA ASN A 7 15.34 1.88 10.26
C ASN A 7 13.92 1.92 9.70
N LEU A 8 13.18 0.83 9.84
CA LEU A 8 11.85 0.64 9.23
C LEU A 8 10.75 1.51 9.86
N SER A 9 10.98 1.99 11.07
CA SER A 9 10.06 2.86 11.80
C SER A 9 10.39 4.35 11.65
N ASP A 10 11.54 4.68 11.06
CA ASP A 10 11.99 6.06 10.84
C ASP A 10 11.50 6.56 9.48
N TYR A 11 10.60 7.54 9.49
CA TYR A 11 10.07 8.18 8.30
C TYR A 11 9.65 9.63 8.60
N ASP A 12 9.61 10.46 7.55
CA ASP A 12 8.98 11.78 7.64
C ASP A 12 7.46 11.62 7.72
N PHE A 13 6.90 11.93 8.89
CA PHE A 13 5.47 11.84 9.15
C PHE A 13 4.64 12.69 8.18
N SER A 14 5.15 13.86 7.79
CA SER A 14 4.44 14.79 6.90
C SER A 14 4.39 14.30 5.45
N SER A 15 5.25 13.34 5.09
CA SER A 15 5.27 12.72 3.76
C SER A 15 4.22 11.62 3.58
N VAL A 16 3.42 11.32 4.61
CA VAL A 16 2.40 10.29 4.60
C VAL A 16 1.03 10.97 4.70
N PRO A 17 0.11 10.76 3.74
CA PRO A 17 -1.21 11.37 3.76
C PRO A 17 -2.09 10.80 4.88
N SER A 18 -3.21 11.48 5.15
CA SER A 18 -4.19 11.02 6.13
C SER A 18 -4.89 9.74 5.66
N ALA A 19 -5.00 8.77 6.57
CA ALA A 19 -5.68 7.49 6.37
C ALA A 19 -7.15 7.50 6.85
N GLU A 20 -7.71 8.65 7.24
CA GLU A 20 -9.03 8.75 7.90
C GLU A 20 -10.19 8.17 7.06
N LYS A 21 -10.08 8.28 5.73
CA LYS A 21 -11.10 7.80 4.78
C LYS A 21 -10.72 6.48 4.10
N MET A 22 -9.59 5.88 4.48
CA MET A 22 -9.07 4.66 3.87
C MET A 22 -9.52 3.43 4.67
N LYS A 23 -9.70 2.30 3.98
CA LYS A 23 -10.07 1.00 4.53
C LYS A 23 -9.04 -0.06 4.16
N PHE A 24 -8.55 -0.75 5.17
CA PHE A 24 -7.41 -1.66 5.07
C PHE A 24 -7.82 -3.08 5.39
N GLY A 25 -7.45 -4.02 4.53
CA GLY A 25 -7.39 -5.43 4.85
C GLY A 25 -5.99 -5.80 5.36
N ILE A 26 -5.89 -6.59 6.42
CA ILE A 26 -4.63 -7.16 6.88
C ILE A 26 -4.81 -8.68 6.94
N VAL A 27 -4.05 -9.41 6.12
CA VAL A 27 -3.95 -10.86 6.24
C VAL A 27 -2.67 -11.21 6.97
N VAL A 28 -2.76 -12.02 8.03
CA VAL A 28 -1.61 -12.37 8.87
C VAL A 28 -1.45 -13.87 9.04
N SER A 29 -0.24 -14.37 8.83
CA SER A 29 0.13 -15.76 9.10
C SER A 29 0.22 -16.03 10.61
N GLU A 30 -0.42 -17.10 11.08
CA GLU A 30 -0.32 -17.58 12.47
C GLU A 30 1.03 -18.23 12.76
N TRP A 31 1.68 -18.79 11.74
CA TRP A 31 3.04 -19.30 11.85
C TRP A 31 4.03 -18.17 12.23
N ASN A 32 4.90 -18.43 13.22
CA ASN A 32 5.81 -17.45 13.82
C ASN A 32 5.10 -16.23 14.46
N TYR A 33 4.00 -16.46 15.18
CA TYR A 33 3.17 -15.39 15.78
C TYR A 33 3.94 -14.41 16.68
N ASN A 34 4.99 -14.85 17.37
CA ASN A 34 5.85 -13.95 18.14
C ASN A 34 6.46 -12.83 17.28
N ILE A 35 6.66 -13.08 15.99
CA ILE A 35 7.13 -12.11 15.00
C ILE A 35 5.94 -11.47 14.28
N THR A 36 5.06 -12.26 13.67
CA THR A 36 3.97 -11.73 12.83
C THR A 36 2.95 -10.91 13.63
N GLY A 37 2.74 -11.23 14.91
CA GLY A 37 1.93 -10.45 15.83
C GLY A 37 2.54 -9.07 16.13
N ALA A 38 3.87 -8.99 16.27
CA ALA A 38 4.56 -7.71 16.44
C ALA A 38 4.51 -6.85 15.16
N LEU A 39 4.62 -7.48 13.99
CA LEU A 39 4.40 -6.81 12.69
C LEU A 39 2.97 -6.30 12.55
N LEU A 40 1.98 -7.13 12.87
CA LEU A 40 0.56 -6.77 12.85
C LEU A 40 0.30 -5.56 13.74
N LYS A 41 0.82 -5.59 14.97
CA LYS A 41 0.66 -4.48 15.92
C LYS A 41 1.28 -3.19 15.37
N GLY A 42 2.50 -3.25 14.83
CA GLY A 42 3.16 -2.09 14.22
C GLY A 42 2.36 -1.50 13.05
N ALA A 43 1.82 -2.37 12.18
CA ALA A 43 0.97 -1.95 11.09
C ALA A 43 -0.31 -1.24 11.59
N ILE A 44 -1.05 -1.86 12.52
CA ILE A 44 -2.29 -1.26 13.08
C ILE A 44 -1.98 0.07 13.78
N ASP A 45 -0.98 0.11 14.65
CA ASP A 45 -0.61 1.31 15.39
C ASP A 45 -0.23 2.44 14.42
N THR A 46 0.52 2.13 13.36
CA THR A 46 0.93 3.10 12.34
C THR A 46 -0.25 3.60 11.51
N LEU A 47 -1.16 2.72 11.07
CA LEU A 47 -2.39 3.12 10.37
C LEU A 47 -3.23 4.08 11.24
N LYS A 48 -3.43 3.73 12.51
CA LYS A 48 -4.17 4.57 13.47
C LYS A 48 -3.48 5.89 13.74
N LYS A 49 -2.15 5.91 13.80
CA LYS A 49 -1.35 7.14 13.95
C LYS A 49 -1.58 8.13 12.80
N HIS A 50 -1.91 7.63 11.61
CA HIS A 50 -2.28 8.42 10.43
C HIS A 50 -3.79 8.65 10.28
N GLY A 51 -4.59 8.31 11.29
CA GLY A 51 -6.01 8.64 11.34
C GLY A 51 -6.97 7.53 10.90
N ALA A 52 -6.48 6.35 10.51
CA ALA A 52 -7.35 5.22 10.18
C ALA A 52 -8.26 4.85 11.37
N LYS A 53 -9.55 4.65 11.09
CA LYS A 53 -10.55 4.26 12.10
C LYS A 53 -10.47 2.76 12.36
N ASP A 54 -10.72 2.35 13.61
CA ASP A 54 -10.68 0.93 14.00
C ASP A 54 -11.64 0.06 13.15
N GLU A 55 -12.82 0.58 12.82
CA GLU A 55 -13.82 -0.09 11.96
C GLU A 55 -13.38 -0.28 10.50
N ASN A 56 -12.39 0.50 10.06
CA ASN A 56 -11.82 0.44 8.72
C ASN A 56 -10.59 -0.48 8.64
N ILE A 57 -10.19 -1.13 9.72
CA ILE A 57 -9.05 -2.05 9.75
C ILE A 57 -9.57 -3.47 9.95
N LEU A 58 -9.60 -4.25 8.88
CA LEU A 58 -10.09 -5.63 8.87
C LEU A 58 -8.92 -6.60 8.96
N VAL A 59 -8.88 -7.43 10.00
CA VAL A 59 -7.82 -8.42 10.19
C VAL A 59 -8.34 -9.84 9.93
N LYS A 60 -7.63 -10.59 9.09
CA LYS A 60 -7.90 -12.01 8.79
C LYS A 60 -6.65 -12.85 9.06
N THR A 61 -6.78 -13.94 9.80
CA THR A 61 -5.67 -14.87 10.01
C THR A 61 -5.67 -15.98 8.95
N VAL A 62 -4.48 -16.49 8.65
CA VAL A 62 -4.26 -17.69 7.82
C VAL A 62 -3.22 -18.59 8.50
N PRO A 63 -3.23 -19.92 8.25
CA PRO A 63 -2.33 -20.84 8.95
C PRO A 63 -0.84 -20.54 8.72
N GLY A 64 -0.46 -20.25 7.47
CA GLY A 64 0.93 -20.05 7.08
C GLY A 64 1.12 -18.98 6.02
N SER A 65 2.38 -18.67 5.72
CA SER A 65 2.73 -17.63 4.74
C SER A 65 2.37 -17.98 3.30
N PHE A 66 2.19 -19.27 2.98
CA PHE A 66 1.78 -19.71 1.65
C PHE A 66 0.31 -19.35 1.36
N GLU A 67 -0.54 -19.36 2.38
CA GLU A 67 -1.96 -19.02 2.29
C GLU A 67 -2.23 -17.51 2.29
N LEU A 68 -1.20 -16.66 2.46
CA LEU A 68 -1.34 -15.19 2.43
C LEU A 68 -1.98 -14.70 1.14
N THR A 69 -1.60 -15.29 -0.01
CA THR A 69 -2.17 -14.96 -1.32
C THR A 69 -3.68 -15.20 -1.33
N PHE A 70 -4.13 -16.37 -0.85
CA PHE A 70 -5.55 -16.69 -0.81
C PHE A 70 -6.31 -15.77 0.17
N GLY A 71 -5.75 -15.56 1.36
CA GLY A 71 -6.36 -14.68 2.36
C GLY A 71 -6.45 -13.22 1.89
N ALA A 72 -5.42 -12.72 1.20
CA ALA A 72 -5.43 -11.40 0.57
C ALA A 72 -6.52 -11.29 -0.50
N ASN A 73 -6.60 -12.25 -1.42
CA ASN A 73 -7.63 -12.27 -2.46
C ASN A 73 -9.05 -12.25 -1.86
N GLN A 74 -9.28 -13.01 -0.78
CA GLN A 74 -10.56 -13.00 -0.08
C GLN A 74 -10.91 -11.64 0.54
N LEU A 75 -9.92 -10.88 1.02
CA LEU A 75 -10.17 -9.53 1.52
C LEU A 75 -10.52 -8.58 0.37
N ILE A 76 -9.82 -8.67 -0.76
CA ILE A 76 -10.08 -7.88 -1.97
C ILE A 76 -11.51 -8.12 -2.46
N GLU A 77 -11.90 -9.38 -2.63
CA GLU A 77 -13.18 -9.77 -3.24
C GLU A 77 -14.41 -9.46 -2.37
N TYR A 78 -14.28 -9.57 -1.04
CA TYR A 78 -15.45 -9.63 -0.16
C TYR A 78 -15.51 -8.52 0.89
N SER A 79 -14.49 -7.66 0.98
CA SER A 79 -14.39 -6.70 2.09
C SER A 79 -14.31 -5.25 1.68
N GLU A 80 -14.38 -4.91 0.38
CA GLU A 80 -14.31 -3.52 -0.14
C GLU A 80 -13.22 -2.71 0.56
N VAL A 81 -11.97 -3.17 0.43
CA VAL A 81 -10.78 -2.54 1.02
C VAL A 81 -10.00 -1.78 -0.04
N ASP A 82 -9.40 -0.67 0.34
CA ASP A 82 -8.58 0.17 -0.55
C ASP A 82 -7.16 -0.36 -0.70
N ALA A 83 -6.66 -1.09 0.31
CA ALA A 83 -5.39 -1.82 0.24
C ALA A 83 -5.41 -3.07 1.13
N VAL A 84 -4.57 -4.06 0.79
CA VAL A 84 -4.32 -5.23 1.64
C VAL A 84 -2.87 -5.26 2.09
N ILE A 85 -2.61 -5.52 3.37
CA ILE A 85 -1.28 -5.77 3.91
C ILE A 85 -1.14 -7.26 4.19
N ALA A 86 -0.22 -7.94 3.50
CA ALA A 86 0.05 -9.36 3.69
C ALA A 86 1.25 -9.58 4.61
N ILE A 87 1.00 -10.00 5.86
CA ILE A 87 2.00 -10.14 6.91
C ILE A 87 2.38 -11.61 7.12
N GLY A 88 3.66 -11.91 6.99
CA GLY A 88 4.19 -13.25 7.28
C GLY A 88 5.65 -13.21 7.71
N CYS A 89 6.10 -14.35 8.24
CA CYS A 89 7.49 -14.53 8.61
C CYS A 89 7.91 -15.96 8.28
N VAL A 90 8.90 -16.09 7.40
CA VAL A 90 9.53 -17.38 7.06
C VAL A 90 11.00 -17.30 7.44
N VAL A 91 11.42 -18.21 8.32
CA VAL A 91 12.79 -18.34 8.79
C VAL A 91 13.40 -19.59 8.15
N ARG A 92 14.62 -19.49 7.62
CA ARG A 92 15.30 -20.60 6.94
C ARG A 92 15.51 -21.78 7.91
N GLY A 93 15.07 -22.96 7.48
CA GLY A 93 15.38 -24.24 8.11
C GLY A 93 16.31 -25.08 7.24
N ASP A 94 16.33 -26.38 7.50
CA ASP A 94 17.32 -27.29 6.90
C ASP A 94 16.99 -27.79 5.49
N THR A 95 15.75 -27.58 5.04
CA THR A 95 15.26 -28.11 3.77
C THR A 95 14.96 -26.99 2.77
N PRO A 96 14.88 -27.31 1.45
CA PRO A 96 14.46 -26.36 0.43
C PRO A 96 13.05 -25.77 0.62
N HIS A 97 12.27 -26.24 1.61
CA HIS A 97 10.93 -25.74 1.90
C HIS A 97 10.91 -24.21 2.06
N PHE A 98 11.94 -23.63 2.67
CA PHE A 98 12.09 -22.17 2.78
C PHE A 98 11.97 -21.48 1.42
N ASP A 99 12.73 -21.93 0.42
CA ASP A 99 12.82 -21.27 -0.87
C ASP A 99 11.49 -21.41 -1.64
N TYR A 100 10.83 -22.58 -1.56
CA TYR A 100 9.52 -22.80 -2.20
C TYR A 100 8.39 -21.99 -1.56
N VAL A 101 8.35 -21.90 -0.23
CA VAL A 101 7.31 -21.11 0.46
C VAL A 101 7.49 -19.62 0.18
N CYS A 102 8.73 -19.11 0.31
CA CYS A 102 9.02 -17.70 0.04
C CYS A 102 8.69 -17.34 -1.40
N MET A 103 9.12 -18.17 -2.36
CA MET A 103 8.88 -17.92 -3.78
C MET A 103 7.39 -18.01 -4.13
N GLY A 104 6.67 -19.02 -3.63
CA GLY A 104 5.24 -19.18 -3.89
C GLY A 104 4.40 -18.02 -3.33
N ALA A 105 4.67 -17.61 -2.09
CA ALA A 105 4.00 -16.45 -1.48
C ALA A 105 4.33 -15.14 -2.22
N THR A 106 5.61 -14.94 -2.59
CA THR A 106 6.04 -13.76 -3.36
C THR A 106 5.38 -13.70 -4.72
N GLN A 107 5.39 -14.79 -5.48
CA GLN A 107 4.75 -14.85 -6.80
C GLN A 107 3.24 -14.62 -6.71
N GLY A 108 2.59 -15.20 -5.70
CA GLY A 108 1.16 -14.98 -5.47
C GLY A 108 0.82 -13.52 -5.19
N ILE A 109 1.56 -12.87 -4.28
CA ILE A 109 1.35 -11.44 -3.98
C ILE A 109 1.68 -10.55 -5.19
N THR A 110 2.74 -10.86 -5.94
CA THR A 110 3.06 -10.16 -7.19
C THR A 110 1.94 -10.30 -8.20
N GLN A 111 1.37 -11.50 -8.35
CA GLN A 111 0.26 -11.74 -9.27
C GLN A 111 -0.97 -10.92 -8.88
N LEU A 112 -1.33 -10.85 -7.60
CA LEU A 112 -2.44 -10.02 -7.12
C LEU A 112 -2.24 -8.54 -7.48
N ASN A 113 -1.03 -8.00 -7.28
CA ASN A 113 -0.71 -6.63 -7.65
C ASN A 113 -0.70 -6.40 -9.18
N ALA A 114 -0.35 -7.42 -9.97
CA ALA A 114 -0.24 -7.28 -11.42
C ALA A 114 -1.60 -7.37 -12.13
N SER A 115 -2.60 -8.01 -11.52
CA SER A 115 -3.91 -8.23 -12.14
C SER A 115 -5.09 -7.55 -11.44
N GLY A 116 -4.90 -7.02 -10.23
CA GLY A 116 -5.96 -6.35 -9.47
C GLY A 116 -5.72 -4.85 -9.32
N ASP A 117 -6.77 -4.13 -8.97
CA ASP A 117 -6.75 -2.67 -8.76
C ASP A 117 -6.53 -2.29 -7.28
N VAL A 118 -6.57 -3.26 -6.37
CA VAL A 118 -6.30 -3.08 -4.93
C VAL A 118 -4.84 -3.46 -4.64
N PRO A 119 -4.00 -2.51 -4.19
CA PRO A 119 -2.60 -2.78 -3.87
C PRO A 119 -2.47 -3.78 -2.71
N VAL A 120 -1.61 -4.78 -2.90
CA VAL A 120 -1.27 -5.80 -1.89
C VAL A 120 0.17 -5.59 -1.42
N ILE A 121 0.31 -5.06 -0.21
CA ILE A 121 1.60 -4.72 0.37
C ILE A 121 2.31 -5.97 0.88
N TYR A 122 3.55 -6.13 0.43
CA TYR A 122 4.41 -7.26 0.76
C TYR A 122 5.04 -7.09 2.16
N GLY A 123 4.37 -7.60 3.18
CA GLY A 123 4.82 -7.65 4.58
C GLY A 123 5.37 -9.01 5.01
N LEU A 124 5.82 -9.83 4.06
CA LEU A 124 6.45 -11.12 4.34
C LEU A 124 7.96 -10.94 4.57
N ILE A 125 8.42 -11.12 5.82
CA ILE A 125 9.85 -11.13 6.12
C ILE A 125 10.43 -12.52 5.91
N THR A 126 11.53 -12.58 5.14
CA THR A 126 12.26 -13.80 4.83
C THR A 126 13.67 -13.68 5.39
N THR A 127 14.02 -14.56 6.32
CA THR A 127 15.25 -14.42 7.13
C THR A 127 16.00 -15.73 7.26
N ASN A 128 17.31 -15.65 7.48
CA ASN A 128 18.14 -16.84 7.67
C ASN A 128 18.17 -17.30 9.14
N THR A 129 17.88 -16.40 10.08
CA THR A 129 17.87 -16.68 11.53
C THR A 129 16.69 -15.99 12.21
N MET A 130 16.28 -16.50 13.38
CA MET A 130 15.21 -15.87 14.17
C MET A 130 15.61 -14.48 14.66
N GLU A 131 16.87 -14.26 15.04
CA GLU A 131 17.37 -12.93 15.45
C GLU A 131 17.15 -11.88 14.34
N GLN A 132 17.38 -12.25 13.07
CA GLN A 132 17.10 -11.35 11.95
C GLN A 132 15.61 -11.01 11.80
N ALA A 133 14.72 -11.91 12.20
CA ALA A 133 13.28 -11.68 12.20
C ALA A 133 12.88 -10.74 13.34
N GLU A 134 13.40 -10.98 14.56
CA GLU A 134 13.20 -10.14 15.74
C GLU A 134 13.69 -8.70 15.50
N ASP A 135 14.87 -8.55 14.91
CA ASP A 135 15.43 -7.23 14.58
C ASP A 135 14.53 -6.39 13.66
N ARG A 136 13.67 -7.04 12.85
CA ARG A 136 12.74 -6.41 11.90
C ARG A 136 11.30 -6.31 12.42
N ALA A 137 11.04 -6.80 13.62
CA ALA A 137 9.72 -6.86 14.23
C ALA A 137 9.62 -5.99 15.49
N GLY A 138 10.17 -4.76 15.40
CA GLY A 138 10.28 -3.83 16.52
C GLY A 138 11.62 -3.91 17.26
N GLY A 139 12.58 -4.66 16.73
CA GLY A 139 13.95 -4.74 17.22
C GLY A 139 14.85 -3.64 16.65
N LYS A 140 16.14 -3.95 16.49
CA LYS A 140 17.18 -2.96 16.14
C LYS A 140 16.96 -2.25 14.81
N LEU A 141 16.25 -2.87 13.88
CA LEU A 141 16.00 -2.35 12.53
C LEU A 141 14.60 -1.75 12.39
N GLY A 142 13.87 -1.59 13.51
CA GLY A 142 12.49 -1.10 13.50
C GLY A 142 11.48 -2.21 13.23
N ASN A 143 10.28 -1.82 12.80
CA ASN A 143 9.18 -2.74 12.56
C ASN A 143 8.74 -2.70 11.09
N LYS A 144 8.83 -3.85 10.40
CA LYS A 144 8.38 -3.98 9.01
C LYS A 144 6.88 -3.72 8.85
N GLY A 145 6.09 -3.93 9.91
CA GLY A 145 4.68 -3.56 9.95
C GLY A 145 4.45 -2.06 9.76
N ASP A 146 5.30 -1.22 10.33
CA ASP A 146 5.20 0.24 10.19
C ASP A 146 5.44 0.65 8.73
N GLU A 147 6.50 0.14 8.11
CA GLU A 147 6.80 0.35 6.69
C GLU A 147 5.63 -0.12 5.81
N CYS A 148 5.05 -1.28 6.10
CA CYS A 148 3.91 -1.80 5.35
C CYS A 148 2.68 -0.90 5.46
N ALA A 149 2.35 -0.40 6.65
CA ALA A 149 1.24 0.53 6.85
C ALA A 149 1.46 1.84 6.08
N ILE A 150 2.66 2.42 6.15
CA ILE A 150 3.02 3.63 5.41
C ILE A 150 2.91 3.40 3.90
N THR A 151 3.42 2.25 3.43
CA THR A 151 3.36 1.89 2.02
C THR A 151 1.91 1.71 1.56
N ALA A 152 1.06 1.08 2.37
CA ALA A 152 -0.37 0.93 2.06
C ALA A 152 -1.04 2.29 1.87
N ILE A 153 -0.85 3.21 2.83
CA ILE A 153 -1.42 4.56 2.76
C ILE A 153 -0.96 5.28 1.49
N LYS A 154 0.34 5.25 1.19
CA LYS A 154 0.90 5.91 0.00
C LYS A 154 0.42 5.27 -1.30
N MET A 155 0.30 3.95 -1.36
CA MET A 155 -0.20 3.26 -2.56
C MET A 155 -1.67 3.58 -2.85
N ILE A 156 -2.50 3.76 -1.82
CA ILE A 156 -3.89 4.22 -2.01
C ILE A 156 -3.91 5.64 -2.58
N ASP A 157 -3.11 6.54 -2.00
CA ASP A 157 -3.02 7.94 -2.43
C ASP A 157 -2.48 8.06 -3.87
N SER A 158 -1.42 7.32 -4.21
CA SER A 158 -0.84 7.28 -5.56
C SER A 158 -1.74 6.59 -6.60
N ASN A 159 -2.66 5.71 -6.18
CA ASN A 159 -3.64 5.08 -7.09
C ASN A 159 -4.65 6.09 -7.67
N GLY A 160 -4.60 7.36 -7.23
CA GLY A 160 -5.31 8.45 -7.85
C GLY A 160 -4.49 9.72 -7.80
N GLU A 161 -3.28 9.75 -8.38
CA GLU A 161 -2.52 11.00 -8.58
C GLU A 161 -3.44 12.05 -9.22
N LEU A 162 -3.97 12.89 -8.35
CA LEU A 162 -4.80 14.03 -8.71
C LEU A 162 -3.85 15.14 -9.07
N ALA A 163 -3.95 15.60 -10.32
CA ALA A 163 -3.16 16.74 -10.76
C ALA A 163 -3.31 17.91 -9.78
N ASP A 164 -2.20 18.55 -9.42
CA ASP A 164 -2.20 19.74 -8.58
C ASP A 164 -2.60 20.97 -9.43
N PRO A 165 -3.73 21.65 -9.14
CA PRO A 165 -4.15 22.87 -9.80
C PRO A 165 -3.05 23.92 -9.89
N ALA A 166 -2.21 24.05 -8.85
CA ALA A 166 -1.14 25.02 -8.86
C ALA A 166 -0.03 24.65 -9.85
N GLU A 167 0.33 23.37 -9.93
CA GLU A 167 1.30 22.85 -10.90
C GLU A 167 0.72 22.89 -12.33
N CYS A 168 -0.54 22.49 -12.51
CA CYS A 168 -1.27 22.63 -13.76
C CYS A 168 -1.29 24.08 -14.25
N LYS A 169 -1.51 25.05 -13.36
CA LYS A 169 -1.45 26.49 -13.68
C LYS A 169 -0.06 26.94 -14.07
N GLN A 170 0.97 26.55 -13.34
CA GLN A 170 2.35 26.88 -13.70
C GLN A 170 2.69 26.40 -15.11
N ILE A 171 2.21 25.21 -15.50
CA ILE A 171 2.49 24.66 -16.82
C ILE A 171 1.60 25.32 -17.90
N ALA A 172 0.34 25.61 -17.58
CA ALA A 172 -0.55 26.37 -18.45
C ALA A 172 0.00 27.78 -18.74
N ASP A 173 0.57 28.46 -17.74
CA ASP A 173 1.20 29.78 -17.86
C ASP A 173 2.46 29.78 -18.74
N LEU A 174 3.11 28.62 -18.92
CA LEU A 174 4.23 28.46 -19.88
C LEU A 174 3.75 28.38 -21.33
N GLY A 175 2.43 28.43 -21.57
CA GLY A 175 1.83 28.27 -22.90
C GLY A 175 1.90 26.82 -23.41
N VAL A 176 2.12 25.86 -22.51
CA VAL A 176 2.09 24.42 -22.81
C VAL A 176 0.64 23.96 -22.65
N ASP A 177 0.00 23.65 -23.77
CA ASP A 177 -1.39 23.20 -23.89
C ASP A 177 -1.56 21.68 -23.70
N PHE A 178 -0.46 20.95 -23.45
CA PHE A 178 -0.44 19.52 -23.22
C PHE A 178 0.10 19.20 -21.82
N LEU A 179 -0.77 19.19 -20.81
CA LEU A 179 -0.56 18.30 -19.68
C LEU A 179 -1.59 17.19 -19.67
N ALA A 180 -1.17 16.08 -20.27
CA ALA A 180 -1.79 14.78 -20.05
C ALA A 180 -1.70 14.42 -18.56
N CYS A 181 -2.75 14.73 -17.81
CA CYS A 181 -3.10 13.92 -16.66
C CYS A 181 -3.55 12.57 -17.24
N GLY A 182 -2.88 11.49 -16.86
CA GLY A 182 -3.04 10.18 -17.47
C GLY A 182 -4.51 9.81 -17.71
N ILE A 183 -4.75 9.35 -18.94
CA ILE A 183 -5.99 8.75 -19.48
C ILE A 183 -7.08 9.75 -19.95
N GLY A 184 -6.90 10.27 -21.18
CA GLY A 184 -7.94 10.24 -22.22
C GLY A 184 -8.90 11.44 -22.39
N ASN A 185 -8.55 12.35 -23.31
CA ASN A 185 -9.17 12.52 -24.63
C ASN A 185 -9.18 14.02 -25.01
N ILE A 186 -8.33 14.35 -25.98
CA ILE A 186 -8.14 15.70 -26.56
C ILE A 186 -9.44 16.20 -27.25
N HIS A 187 -10.47 15.36 -27.39
CA HIS A 187 -11.80 15.77 -27.86
C HIS A 187 -12.93 14.91 -27.26
N GLY A 188 -13.49 15.26 -26.09
CA GLY A 188 -14.76 14.66 -25.65
C GLY A 188 -15.17 14.90 -24.20
N VAL A 189 -16.48 15.01 -23.97
CA VAL A 189 -17.12 15.08 -22.64
C VAL A 189 -16.77 13.81 -21.85
N TYR A 190 -16.18 13.97 -20.67
CA TYR A 190 -15.89 12.89 -19.73
C TYR A 190 -17.21 12.23 -19.23
N PRO A 191 -17.34 10.89 -19.19
CA PRO A 191 -18.46 10.20 -18.55
C PRO A 191 -18.53 10.58 -17.07
N ALA A 192 -19.73 10.83 -16.53
CA ALA A 192 -19.91 11.33 -15.16
C ALA A 192 -19.38 10.39 -14.05
N ASP A 193 -19.02 9.15 -14.40
CA ASP A 193 -18.64 8.04 -13.54
C ASP A 193 -17.25 7.46 -13.87
N TRP A 194 -16.37 8.21 -14.53
CA TRP A 194 -15.04 7.70 -14.88
C TRP A 194 -14.20 7.37 -13.63
N ALA A 195 -13.99 6.07 -13.40
CA ALA A 195 -13.08 5.54 -12.38
C ALA A 195 -11.63 6.05 -12.58
N GLY A 196 -11.10 6.77 -11.58
CA GLY A 196 -9.75 7.36 -11.61
C GLY A 196 -9.71 8.86 -11.91
N LEU A 197 -10.85 9.49 -12.24
CA LEU A 197 -10.96 10.92 -12.53
C LEU A 197 -11.80 11.62 -11.45
N SER A 198 -11.25 12.63 -10.76
CA SER A 198 -12.02 13.45 -9.81
C SER A 198 -12.61 14.69 -10.50
N PHE A 199 -13.93 14.73 -10.68
CA PHE A 199 -14.64 15.87 -11.26
C PHE A 199 -14.59 17.13 -10.38
N GLU A 200 -14.55 16.96 -9.07
CA GLU A 200 -14.33 18.06 -8.12
C GLU A 200 -12.95 18.68 -8.36
N ARG A 201 -11.91 17.84 -8.49
CA ARG A 201 -10.54 18.30 -8.75
C ARG A 201 -10.41 18.98 -10.11
N LEU A 202 -11.04 18.45 -11.15
CA LEU A 202 -11.10 19.11 -12.47
C LEU A 202 -11.74 20.49 -12.38
N GLY A 203 -12.76 20.66 -11.52
CA GLY A 203 -13.37 21.95 -11.23
C GLY A 203 -12.39 22.94 -10.58
N GLU A 204 -11.62 22.47 -9.60
CA GLU A 204 -10.58 23.27 -8.94
C GLU A 204 -9.47 23.70 -9.92
N ILE A 205 -8.98 22.77 -10.76
CA ILE A 205 -7.98 23.09 -11.79
C ILE A 205 -8.53 24.15 -12.74
N LYS A 206 -9.77 23.98 -13.24
CA LYS A 206 -10.40 24.95 -14.14
C LYS A 206 -10.60 26.33 -13.52
N ALA A 207 -10.93 26.38 -12.23
CA ALA A 207 -11.05 27.65 -11.51
C ALA A 207 -9.71 28.40 -11.46
N GLU A 208 -8.60 27.66 -11.42
CA GLU A 208 -7.25 28.20 -11.26
C GLU A 208 -6.59 28.54 -12.62
N THR A 209 -6.86 27.75 -13.67
CA THR A 209 -6.31 27.89 -15.05
C THR A 209 -7.20 28.69 -16.02
N GLY A 210 -8.48 28.88 -15.71
CA GLY A 210 -9.41 29.69 -16.51
C GLY A 210 -9.92 28.98 -17.78
N ASP A 211 -9.88 29.68 -18.91
CA ASP A 211 -10.36 29.19 -20.23
C ASP A 211 -9.31 28.38 -21.01
N LEU A 212 -8.12 28.17 -20.43
CA LEU A 212 -7.09 27.34 -21.04
C LEU A 212 -7.57 25.87 -21.10
N PRO A 213 -7.32 25.15 -22.21
CA PRO A 213 -7.71 23.75 -22.31
C PRO A 213 -7.01 22.94 -21.22
N LEU A 214 -7.81 22.14 -20.49
CA LEU A 214 -7.35 21.13 -19.51
C LEU A 214 -6.83 19.89 -20.23
#